data_AF-A0A7W3FMT6-F1
#
_entry.id   AF-A0A7W3FMT6-F1
#
_cell.length_a   1.000
_cell.length_b   1.000
_cell.length_c   1.000
_cell.angle_alpha   90.00
_cell.angle_beta   90.00
_cell.angle_gamma   90.00
#
_symmetry.space_group_name_H-M   'P 1'
#
loop_
_entity.id
_entity.type
_entity.pdbx_description
1 polymer ?
#
loop_
_entity_poly.entity_id
_entity_poly.type
_entity_poly.pdbx_seq_one_letter_code
_entity_poly.pdbx_strand_id
1 'polypeptide(L)'
;MTIAKNLFLTPTLIAMLCATGVATDAHADQPPLRSQDLVYGYDEMFDFDIAGWLATHAPHLSAQAETISHWAGFSGISPKALIALMELHSGVVGNVQATAGVMQRPFGTLVARTGFGPQLREVAETLRDAMYDHDDTRTSGPVALSKGNPLRTLYAVSGLAAARGDTLADTGFTDVYRRLFNTSPQARPASRFIAAQPMADTPPTNLLQFPYPLGEKWHVGGAHTNSGWGRFPMSSLDMFKGGGWGSNLSNHWVSASAAGTFKRHSSCMAEIVHAGGWSTTYYHLMNIRHATGAEVGANAPIANPANTRSQALCNGGRSTGPHEHWSLKSNGRQHHLNGVTLSSYLIKATGSSYDTNCTRFNLSRNGRTYCADWYTNIGVDAP
;
A
#
# COMPACT_ATOMS: atom_id res chain seq x y z
N MET A 1 -11.24 -4.56 -95.28
CA MET A 1 -11.16 -5.33 -94.04
C MET A 1 -9.73 -5.24 -93.51
N THR A 2 -9.44 -4.23 -92.67
CA THR A 2 -9.31 -4.31 -91.19
C THR A 2 -8.05 -5.04 -90.69
N ILE A 3 -7.06 -4.24 -90.18
CA ILE A 3 -6.30 -4.41 -88.90
C ILE A 3 -5.30 -5.61 -88.84
N ALA A 4 -4.08 -5.60 -88.26
CA ALA A 4 -3.28 -4.68 -87.43
C ALA A 4 -1.78 -5.05 -87.53
N LYS A 5 -0.91 -4.07 -87.19
CA LYS A 5 0.48 -4.23 -86.72
C LYS A 5 0.48 -4.50 -85.20
N ASN A 6 1.45 -5.27 -84.69
CA ASN A 6 1.99 -5.21 -83.30
C ASN A 6 3.36 -5.90 -83.32
N LEU A 7 4.51 -5.21 -83.21
CA LEU A 7 5.11 -4.43 -82.11
C LEU A 7 5.73 -5.31 -81.00
N PHE A 8 7.06 -5.24 -80.97
CA PHE A 8 8.01 -5.88 -80.05
C PHE A 8 7.86 -5.36 -78.60
N LEU A 9 8.09 -6.23 -77.61
CA LEU A 9 8.42 -5.84 -76.23
C LEU A 9 9.73 -6.50 -75.78
N THR A 10 10.67 -5.66 -75.34
CA THR A 10 11.88 -5.97 -74.59
C THR A 10 11.59 -6.13 -73.09
N PRO A 11 12.41 -6.89 -72.32
CA PRO A 11 12.19 -7.08 -70.89
C PRO A 11 12.90 -6.00 -70.06
N THR A 12 12.18 -5.46 -69.08
CA THR A 12 12.71 -4.48 -68.11
C THR A 12 13.18 -5.20 -66.84
N LEU A 13 14.43 -4.96 -66.46
CA LEU A 13 15.06 -5.42 -65.21
C LEU A 13 14.52 -4.58 -64.04
N ILE A 14 13.93 -5.22 -63.02
CA ILE A 14 13.51 -4.55 -61.77
C ILE A 14 14.58 -4.80 -60.70
N ALA A 15 15.20 -3.73 -60.21
CA ALA A 15 16.11 -3.75 -59.07
C ALA A 15 15.31 -3.74 -57.76
N MET A 16 15.46 -4.79 -56.94
CA MET A 16 14.95 -4.82 -55.56
C MET A 16 15.90 -4.06 -54.63
N LEU A 17 15.41 -2.97 -54.05
CA LEU A 17 16.05 -2.27 -52.94
C LEU A 17 15.67 -2.98 -51.63
N CYS A 18 16.61 -3.66 -50.99
CA CYS A 18 16.44 -4.18 -49.63
C CYS A 18 16.66 -3.02 -48.63
N ALA A 19 15.58 -2.45 -48.12
CA ALA A 19 15.62 -1.60 -46.93
C ALA A 19 15.52 -2.50 -45.68
N THR A 20 16.63 -2.70 -44.98
CA THR A 20 16.62 -3.28 -43.63
C THR A 20 16.09 -2.23 -42.66
N GLY A 21 14.77 -2.21 -42.47
CA GLY A 21 14.13 -1.51 -41.37
C GLY A 21 14.44 -2.24 -40.07
N VAL A 22 15.24 -1.63 -39.19
CA VAL A 22 15.34 -2.06 -37.79
C VAL A 22 14.01 -1.68 -37.14
N ALA A 23 13.16 -2.67 -36.89
CA ALA A 23 11.89 -2.47 -36.20
C ALA A 23 12.16 -2.04 -34.75
N THR A 24 11.96 -0.75 -34.46
CA THR A 24 11.82 -0.24 -33.10
C THR A 24 10.33 -0.17 -32.76
N ASP A 25 9.67 -1.32 -32.62
CA ASP A 25 8.23 -1.41 -32.33
C ASP A 25 7.95 -2.31 -31.12
N ALA A 26 8.58 -2.02 -29.97
CA ALA A 26 8.31 -2.73 -28.71
C ALA A 26 7.52 -1.90 -27.68
N HIS A 27 7.21 -0.63 -27.95
CA HIS A 27 6.56 0.26 -26.97
C HIS A 27 5.13 0.70 -27.33
N ALA A 28 4.63 0.41 -28.53
CA ALA A 28 3.38 1.00 -29.02
C ALA A 28 2.10 0.32 -28.50
N ASP A 29 2.18 -0.82 -27.80
CA ASP A 29 1.01 -1.66 -27.51
C ASP A 29 0.81 -2.02 -26.02
N GLN A 30 1.50 -1.31 -25.10
CA GLN A 30 1.28 -1.51 -23.67
C GLN A 30 0.24 -0.52 -23.14
N PRO A 31 -0.73 -0.96 -22.33
CA PRO A 31 -1.71 -0.06 -21.74
C PRO A 31 -1.00 1.00 -20.87
N PRO A 32 -1.52 2.24 -20.83
CA PRO A 32 -0.92 3.28 -20.01
C PRO A 32 -0.90 2.86 -18.54
N LEU A 33 0.17 3.24 -17.83
CA LEU A 33 0.29 3.01 -16.39
C LEU A 33 -0.84 3.75 -15.66
N ARG A 34 -1.45 3.08 -14.69
CA ARG A 34 -2.59 3.59 -13.91
C ARG A 34 -2.38 3.27 -12.44
N SER A 35 -3.18 3.91 -11.58
CA SER A 35 -3.13 3.75 -10.12
C SER A 35 -3.09 2.29 -9.62
N GLN A 36 -3.84 1.38 -10.23
CA GLN A 36 -3.86 -0.05 -9.84
C GLN A 36 -2.52 -0.76 -10.05
N ASP A 37 -1.68 -0.26 -10.97
CA ASP A 37 -0.39 -0.88 -11.29
C ASP A 37 0.68 -0.58 -10.23
N LEU A 38 0.41 0.38 -9.34
CA LEU A 38 1.28 0.71 -8.22
C LEU A 38 0.80 0.15 -6.88
N VAL A 39 -0.37 -0.51 -6.84
CA VAL A 39 -0.92 -1.08 -5.60
C VAL A 39 -0.03 -2.22 -5.13
N TYR A 40 0.30 -2.24 -3.83
CA TYR A 40 0.97 -3.37 -3.20
C TYR A 40 -0.01 -4.54 -3.06
N GLY A 41 -0.03 -5.40 -4.08
CA GLY A 41 -0.90 -6.57 -4.11
C GLY A 41 -0.47 -7.64 -3.10
N TYR A 42 -1.42 -8.46 -2.65
CA TYR A 42 -1.14 -9.51 -1.66
C TYR A 42 -0.17 -10.58 -2.16
N ASP A 43 -0.22 -10.96 -3.44
CA ASP A 43 0.77 -11.91 -3.97
C ASP A 43 2.18 -11.31 -3.91
N GLU A 44 2.37 -10.06 -4.32
CA GLU A 44 3.65 -9.37 -4.16
C GLU A 44 4.08 -9.29 -2.69
N MET A 45 3.12 -9.10 -1.77
CA MET A 45 3.39 -9.03 -0.33
C MET A 45 4.08 -10.28 0.21
N PHE A 46 3.77 -11.44 -0.34
CA PHE A 46 4.31 -12.73 0.12
C PHE A 46 5.35 -13.34 -0.82
N ASP A 47 5.33 -13.02 -2.11
CA ASP A 47 6.22 -13.61 -3.11
C ASP A 47 7.46 -12.74 -3.38
N PHE A 48 7.42 -11.44 -3.08
CA PHE A 48 8.58 -10.57 -3.21
C PHE A 48 9.29 -10.39 -1.86
N ASP A 49 10.33 -11.20 -1.64
CA ASP A 49 11.26 -11.03 -0.53
C ASP A 49 12.19 -9.84 -0.79
N ILE A 50 11.81 -8.67 -0.26
CA ILE A 50 12.58 -7.42 -0.37
C ILE A 50 14.00 -7.60 0.18
N ALA A 51 14.16 -8.28 1.31
CA ALA A 51 15.47 -8.42 1.96
C ALA A 51 16.40 -9.30 1.14
N GLY A 52 15.91 -10.47 0.70
CA GLY A 52 16.66 -11.38 -0.17
C GLY A 52 16.97 -10.76 -1.53
N TRP A 53 16.01 -10.02 -2.12
CA TRP A 53 16.23 -9.34 -3.40
C TRP A 53 17.31 -8.26 -3.29
N LEU A 54 17.27 -7.41 -2.26
CA LEU A 54 18.29 -6.38 -2.02
C LEU A 54 19.66 -7.01 -1.73
N ALA A 55 19.72 -8.05 -0.89
CA ALA A 55 20.99 -8.75 -0.62
C ALA A 55 21.66 -9.27 -1.89
N THR A 56 20.88 -9.67 -2.90
CA THR A 56 21.38 -10.20 -4.16
C THR A 56 21.72 -9.12 -5.18
N HIS A 57 20.87 -8.08 -5.31
CA HIS A 57 20.94 -7.12 -6.42
C HIS A 57 21.44 -5.72 -6.02
N ALA A 58 21.33 -5.35 -4.74
CA ALA A 58 21.71 -4.05 -4.21
C ALA A 58 22.17 -4.17 -2.73
N PRO A 59 23.24 -4.91 -2.44
CA PRO A 59 23.62 -5.28 -1.06
C PRO A 59 23.94 -4.08 -0.15
N HIS A 60 24.39 -2.96 -0.72
CA HIS A 60 24.58 -1.70 -0.01
C HIS A 60 23.27 -1.10 0.52
N LEU A 61 22.11 -1.52 0.02
CA LEU A 61 20.77 -1.15 0.48
C LEU A 61 20.15 -2.18 1.43
N SER A 62 20.80 -3.30 1.76
CA SER A 62 20.20 -4.37 2.59
C SER A 62 19.69 -3.88 3.94
N ALA A 63 20.36 -2.91 4.57
CA ALA A 63 19.92 -2.30 5.83
C ALA A 63 18.59 -1.52 5.72
N GLN A 64 18.14 -1.23 4.50
CA GLN A 64 16.91 -0.46 4.23
C GLN A 64 15.70 -1.33 3.91
N ALA A 65 15.84 -2.66 3.92
CA ALA A 65 14.75 -3.59 3.60
C ALA A 65 13.51 -3.37 4.49
N GLU A 66 13.72 -3.19 5.79
CA GLU A 66 12.64 -2.89 6.73
C GLU A 66 11.96 -1.56 6.38
N THR A 67 12.72 -0.49 6.14
CA THR A 67 12.19 0.82 5.78
C THR A 67 11.32 0.77 4.53
N ILE A 68 11.77 0.06 3.49
CA ILE A 68 11.02 -0.14 2.23
C ILE A 68 9.73 -0.91 2.49
N SER A 69 9.81 -2.04 3.21
CA SER A 69 8.63 -2.86 3.49
C SER A 69 7.62 -2.14 4.37
N HIS A 70 8.09 -1.33 5.33
CA HIS A 70 7.27 -0.48 6.17
C HIS A 70 6.45 0.52 5.35
N TRP A 71 7.11 1.35 4.55
CA TRP A 71 6.41 2.40 3.81
C TRP A 71 5.57 1.87 2.66
N ALA A 72 5.95 0.73 2.07
CA ALA A 72 5.08 0.00 1.14
C ALA A 72 3.79 -0.47 1.83
N GLY A 73 3.91 -1.10 3.01
CA GLY A 73 2.76 -1.52 3.81
C GLY A 73 1.89 -0.35 4.26
N PHE A 74 2.47 0.73 4.77
CA PHE A 74 1.73 1.89 5.25
C PHE A 74 0.98 2.62 4.14
N SER A 75 1.61 2.80 2.98
CA SER A 75 1.03 3.53 1.85
C SER A 75 0.12 2.68 0.96
N GLY A 76 0.33 1.36 0.93
CA GLY A 76 -0.28 0.48 -0.07
C GLY A 76 0.38 0.60 -1.45
N ILE A 77 1.57 1.19 -1.55
CA ILE A 77 2.36 1.29 -2.79
C ILE A 77 3.36 0.14 -2.88
N SER A 78 3.44 -0.48 -4.05
CA SER A 78 4.33 -1.61 -4.34
C SER A 78 5.79 -1.30 -3.98
N PRO A 79 6.48 -2.18 -3.21
CA PRO A 79 7.90 -2.01 -2.94
C PRO A 79 8.74 -2.08 -4.23
N LYS A 80 8.34 -2.85 -5.24
CA LYS A 80 9.00 -2.85 -6.55
C LYS A 80 8.88 -1.49 -7.24
N ALA A 81 7.71 -0.85 -7.18
CA ALA A 81 7.53 0.50 -7.72
C ALA A 81 8.44 1.52 -7.01
N LEU A 82 8.52 1.46 -5.68
CA LEU A 82 9.40 2.33 -4.90
C LEU A 82 10.89 2.12 -5.26
N ILE A 83 11.34 0.86 -5.36
CA ILE A 83 12.72 0.52 -5.76
C ILE A 83 13.00 0.99 -7.20
N ALA A 84 12.08 0.80 -8.14
CA ALA A 84 12.24 1.28 -9.52
C ALA A 84 12.35 2.80 -9.60
N LEU A 85 11.59 3.55 -8.79
CA LEU A 85 11.73 5.01 -8.71
C LEU A 85 13.07 5.43 -8.11
N MET A 86 13.61 4.69 -7.13
CA MET A 86 14.95 4.98 -6.60
C MET A 86 16.02 4.85 -7.69
N GLU A 87 15.95 3.76 -8.46
CA GLU A 87 16.85 3.52 -9.59
C GLU A 87 16.69 4.59 -10.68
N LEU A 88 15.46 4.96 -11.03
CA LEU A 88 15.19 5.95 -12.08
C LEU A 88 15.77 7.33 -11.75
N HIS A 89 15.72 7.75 -10.48
CA HIS A 89 16.04 9.14 -10.10
C HIS A 89 17.42 9.33 -9.49
N SER A 90 18.00 8.32 -8.86
CA SER A 90 19.33 8.42 -8.28
C SER A 90 20.32 7.36 -8.78
N GLY A 91 19.82 6.30 -9.46
CA GLY A 91 20.63 5.14 -9.80
C GLY A 91 21.15 4.37 -8.59
N VAL A 92 20.63 4.65 -7.39
CA VAL A 92 21.19 4.09 -6.15
C VAL A 92 21.05 2.58 -6.10
N VAL A 93 20.09 1.97 -6.80
CA VAL A 93 19.87 0.51 -6.74
C VAL A 93 21.00 -0.22 -7.46
N GLY A 94 21.34 0.20 -8.69
CA GLY A 94 22.45 -0.40 -9.44
C GLY A 94 23.85 0.06 -9.00
N ASN A 95 23.95 1.19 -8.29
CA ASN A 95 25.23 1.76 -7.89
C ASN A 95 25.75 1.20 -6.55
N VAL A 96 26.44 0.06 -6.60
CA VAL A 96 27.03 -0.59 -5.40
C VAL A 96 28.09 0.26 -4.69
N GLN A 97 28.61 1.29 -5.34
CA GLN A 97 29.56 2.26 -4.76
C GLN A 97 28.89 3.62 -4.49
N ALA A 98 27.56 3.63 -4.29
CA ALA A 98 26.81 4.84 -4.00
C ALA A 98 27.43 5.59 -2.81
N THR A 99 27.72 6.86 -3.02
CA THR A 99 28.27 7.72 -1.97
C THR A 99 27.25 7.93 -0.86
N ALA A 100 27.71 8.33 0.32
CA ALA A 100 26.81 8.69 1.42
C ALA A 100 25.76 9.74 0.99
N GLY A 101 26.11 10.68 0.11
CA GLY A 101 25.16 11.67 -0.41
C GLY A 101 24.02 11.06 -1.23
N VAL A 102 24.32 10.09 -2.09
CA VAL A 102 23.30 9.37 -2.88
C VAL A 102 22.43 8.49 -1.97
N MET A 103 23.05 7.83 -0.98
CA MET A 103 22.33 7.01 0.01
C MET A 103 21.36 7.83 0.88
N GLN A 104 21.67 9.11 1.13
CA GLN A 104 20.77 10.04 1.81
C GLN A 104 19.68 10.61 0.89
N ARG A 105 19.74 10.35 -0.42
CA ARG A 105 18.79 10.83 -1.41
C ARG A 105 18.40 9.74 -2.43
N PRO A 106 17.77 8.64 -1.98
CA PRO A 106 17.47 7.51 -2.85
C PRO A 106 16.52 7.88 -4.01
N PHE A 107 15.74 8.96 -3.91
CA PHE A 107 14.89 9.48 -4.98
C PHE A 107 15.44 10.78 -5.60
N GLY A 108 16.73 11.07 -5.41
CA GLY A 108 17.38 12.26 -5.92
C GLY A 108 16.76 13.55 -5.38
N THR A 109 16.23 14.38 -6.28
CA THR A 109 15.60 15.68 -5.98
C THR A 109 14.07 15.65 -6.08
N LEU A 110 13.45 14.47 -6.20
CA LEU A 110 11.98 14.36 -6.28
C LEU A 110 11.27 14.98 -5.07
N VAL A 111 11.88 14.88 -3.91
CA VAL A 111 11.37 15.48 -2.68
C VAL A 111 12.45 16.28 -1.97
N ALA A 112 12.04 17.27 -1.18
CA ALA A 112 12.94 18.17 -0.49
C ALA A 112 13.64 17.52 0.72
N ARG A 113 13.04 16.48 1.31
CA ARG A 113 13.60 15.78 2.47
C ARG A 113 14.93 15.11 2.15
N THR A 114 15.74 14.95 3.18
CA THR A 114 16.98 14.17 3.15
C THR A 114 16.88 13.01 4.12
N GLY A 115 17.66 11.95 3.88
CA GLY A 115 17.57 10.70 4.58
C GLY A 115 16.73 9.68 3.84
N PHE A 116 17.20 8.42 3.87
CA PHE A 116 16.54 7.32 3.18
C PHE A 116 15.06 7.17 3.61
N GLY A 117 14.82 7.02 4.91
CA GLY A 117 13.48 6.89 5.47
C GLY A 117 12.57 8.09 5.23
N PRO A 118 13.00 9.34 5.54
CA PRO A 118 12.19 10.52 5.28
C PRO A 118 11.82 10.73 3.80
N GLN A 119 12.74 10.48 2.85
CA GLN A 119 12.40 10.57 1.42
C GLN A 119 11.42 9.47 1.00
N LEU A 120 11.68 8.24 1.42
CA LEU A 120 10.83 7.10 1.09
C LEU A 120 9.40 7.29 1.61
N ARG A 121 9.28 7.78 2.85
CA ARG A 121 8.00 8.19 3.42
C ARG A 121 7.26 9.16 2.52
N GLU A 122 7.88 10.29 2.21
CA GLU A 122 7.23 11.38 1.48
C GLU A 122 6.82 10.95 0.08
N VAL A 123 7.67 10.21 -0.63
CA VAL A 123 7.34 9.64 -1.93
C VAL A 123 6.17 8.66 -1.82
N ALA A 124 6.21 7.72 -0.87
CA ALA A 124 5.17 6.70 -0.71
C ALA A 124 3.81 7.30 -0.32
N GLU A 125 3.80 8.28 0.60
CA GLU A 125 2.58 9.01 0.99
C GLU A 125 2.04 9.87 -0.16
N THR A 126 2.90 10.57 -0.90
CA THR A 126 2.50 11.37 -2.08
C THR A 126 1.90 10.48 -3.16
N LEU A 127 2.50 9.32 -3.43
CA LEU A 127 1.97 8.37 -4.40
C LEU A 127 0.62 7.79 -3.96
N ARG A 128 0.48 7.41 -2.69
CA ARG A 128 -0.81 6.96 -2.14
C ARG A 128 -1.89 8.02 -2.36
N ASP A 129 -1.60 9.26 -2.00
CA ASP A 129 -2.58 10.34 -2.09
C ASP A 129 -2.96 10.62 -3.55
N ALA A 130 -1.99 10.58 -4.48
CA ALA A 130 -2.23 10.69 -5.92
C ALA A 130 -2.96 9.47 -6.54
N MET A 131 -2.82 8.29 -5.92
CA MET A 131 -3.43 7.04 -6.37
C MET A 131 -4.94 7.01 -6.09
N TYR A 132 -5.41 7.73 -5.06
CA TYR A 132 -6.83 7.83 -4.73
C TYR A 132 -7.55 8.89 -5.56
N ASP A 133 -8.80 8.62 -5.88
CA ASP A 133 -9.67 9.56 -6.58
C ASP A 133 -10.12 10.67 -5.61
N HIS A 134 -9.68 11.89 -5.85
CA HIS A 134 -10.01 13.04 -5.02
C HIS A 134 -11.47 13.49 -5.15
N ASP A 135 -12.16 13.06 -6.21
CA ASP A 135 -13.59 13.32 -6.42
C ASP A 135 -14.47 12.26 -5.74
N ASP A 136 -13.88 11.23 -5.12
CA ASP A 136 -14.61 10.21 -4.38
C ASP A 136 -15.20 10.78 -3.08
N THR A 137 -16.52 10.95 -3.06
CA THR A 137 -17.27 11.45 -1.91
C THR A 137 -17.88 10.35 -1.06
N ARG A 138 -17.62 9.08 -1.39
CA ARG A 138 -18.16 7.95 -0.63
C ARG A 138 -17.59 7.96 0.79
N THR A 139 -18.43 7.50 1.72
CA THR A 139 -18.05 7.37 3.14
C THR A 139 -17.92 5.92 3.57
N SER A 140 -18.23 4.97 2.68
CA SER A 140 -18.24 3.52 2.86
C SER A 140 -17.64 2.83 1.63
N GLY A 141 -17.21 1.59 1.79
CA GLY A 141 -16.61 0.81 0.69
C GLY A 141 -15.11 1.04 0.51
N PRO A 142 -14.51 0.41 -0.52
CA PRO A 142 -13.11 0.62 -0.88
C PRO A 142 -12.94 2.02 -1.48
N VAL A 143 -11.82 2.69 -1.18
CA VAL A 143 -11.49 3.97 -1.82
C VAL A 143 -11.32 3.80 -3.32
N ALA A 144 -11.93 4.68 -4.11
CA ALA A 144 -11.77 4.68 -5.55
C ALA A 144 -10.33 5.04 -5.91
N LEU A 145 -9.78 4.36 -6.91
CA LEU A 145 -8.51 4.73 -7.48
C LEU A 145 -8.72 5.75 -8.58
N SER A 146 -7.84 6.75 -8.64
CA SER A 146 -7.76 7.65 -9.79
C SER A 146 -7.50 6.85 -11.06
N LYS A 147 -8.15 7.24 -12.16
CA LYS A 147 -7.91 6.64 -13.49
C LYS A 147 -6.56 7.04 -14.08
N GLY A 148 -5.89 8.04 -13.51
CA GLY A 148 -4.63 8.57 -13.99
C GLY A 148 -3.39 7.77 -13.56
N ASN A 149 -2.22 8.29 -13.97
CA ASN A 149 -0.91 7.82 -13.56
C ASN A 149 -0.44 8.66 -12.35
N PRO A 150 -0.40 8.11 -11.12
CA PRO A 150 0.00 8.87 -9.91
C PRO A 150 1.45 9.37 -9.95
N LEU A 151 2.33 8.80 -10.79
CA LEU A 151 3.69 9.30 -10.98
C LEU A 151 3.71 10.70 -11.57
N ARG A 152 2.73 11.04 -12.43
CA ARG A 152 2.62 12.39 -13.02
C ARG A 152 2.33 13.44 -11.95
N THR A 153 1.47 13.12 -10.98
CA THR A 153 1.22 13.98 -9.82
C THR A 153 2.47 14.16 -8.96
N LEU A 154 3.19 13.06 -8.67
CA LEU A 154 4.46 13.12 -7.93
C LEU A 154 5.45 14.07 -8.62
N TYR A 155 5.61 13.97 -9.95
CA TYR A 155 6.52 14.82 -10.72
C TYR A 155 6.06 16.27 -10.83
N ALA A 156 4.75 16.52 -10.93
CA ALA A 156 4.21 17.87 -10.92
C ALA A 156 4.48 18.54 -9.57
N VAL A 157 4.25 17.84 -8.45
CA VAL A 157 4.54 18.34 -7.09
C VAL A 157 6.04 18.55 -6.87
N SER A 158 6.90 17.74 -7.50
CA SER A 158 8.36 17.94 -7.45
C SER A 158 8.85 19.13 -8.29
N GLY A 159 7.95 19.83 -9.02
CA GLY A 159 8.29 20.94 -9.90
C GLY A 159 8.98 20.52 -11.21
N LEU A 160 8.83 19.25 -11.61
CA LEU A 160 9.41 18.77 -12.87
C LEU A 160 8.58 19.28 -14.06
N ALA A 161 9.26 19.70 -15.13
CA ALA A 161 8.57 20.16 -16.34
C ALA A 161 7.66 19.05 -16.90
N ALA A 162 6.41 19.40 -17.25
CA ALA A 162 5.35 18.45 -17.58
C ALA A 162 5.76 17.43 -18.67
N ALA A 163 6.35 17.89 -19.79
CA ALA A 163 6.78 16.99 -20.87
C ALA A 163 7.82 15.95 -20.40
N ARG A 164 8.75 16.36 -19.52
CA ARG A 164 9.76 15.46 -18.93
C ARG A 164 9.11 14.53 -17.90
N GLY A 165 8.20 15.04 -17.09
CA GLY A 165 7.42 14.26 -16.12
C GLY A 165 6.63 13.15 -16.81
N ASP A 166 5.90 13.46 -17.87
CA ASP A 166 5.11 12.49 -18.63
C ASP A 166 6.00 11.37 -19.22
N THR A 167 7.13 11.75 -19.84
CA THR A 167 8.08 10.79 -20.41
C THR A 167 8.65 9.83 -19.35
N LEU A 168 8.97 10.36 -18.16
CA LEU A 168 9.48 9.54 -17.06
C LEU A 168 8.38 8.69 -16.41
N ALA A 169 7.14 9.19 -16.35
CA ALA A 169 6.03 8.54 -15.68
C ALA A 169 5.56 7.30 -16.45
N ASP A 170 5.70 7.32 -17.78
CA ASP A 170 5.31 6.19 -18.62
C ASP A 170 6.54 5.37 -19.01
N THR A 171 7.25 5.76 -20.07
CA THR A 171 8.34 4.97 -20.65
C THR A 171 9.50 4.79 -19.68
N GLY A 172 9.98 5.88 -19.06
CA GLY A 172 11.15 5.82 -18.17
C GLY A 172 10.95 4.87 -16.98
N PHE A 173 9.82 4.98 -16.29
CA PHE A 173 9.47 4.10 -15.18
C PHE A 173 9.28 2.65 -15.63
N THR A 174 8.52 2.43 -16.71
CA THR A 174 8.24 1.07 -17.21
C THR A 174 9.53 0.34 -17.61
N ASP A 175 10.48 1.04 -18.22
CA ASP A 175 11.74 0.44 -18.66
C ASP A 175 12.67 0.10 -17.50
N VAL A 176 12.75 0.97 -16.49
CA VAL A 176 13.51 0.68 -15.26
C VAL A 176 12.86 -0.50 -14.51
N TYR A 177 11.53 -0.50 -14.38
CA TYR A 177 10.81 -1.59 -13.72
C TYR A 177 11.06 -2.93 -14.41
N ARG A 178 10.95 -2.98 -15.75
CA ARG A 178 11.20 -4.19 -16.54
C ARG A 178 12.64 -4.67 -16.40
N ARG A 179 13.61 -3.75 -16.42
CA ARG A 179 15.03 -4.09 -16.24
C ARG A 179 15.30 -4.72 -14.87
N LEU A 180 14.70 -4.19 -13.80
CA LEU A 180 14.96 -4.67 -12.44
C LEU A 180 14.23 -5.97 -12.10
N PHE A 181 13.01 -6.15 -12.59
CA PHE A 181 12.12 -7.23 -12.13
C PHE A 181 11.73 -8.24 -13.22
N ASN A 182 12.24 -8.07 -14.44
CA ASN A 182 11.94 -8.93 -15.59
C ASN A 182 10.43 -9.12 -15.83
N THR A 183 9.64 -8.07 -15.55
CA THR A 183 8.17 -8.06 -15.76
C THR A 183 7.68 -6.62 -15.98
N SER A 184 6.46 -6.47 -16.46
CA SER A 184 5.79 -5.18 -16.61
C SER A 184 5.08 -4.78 -15.30
N PRO A 185 5.04 -3.48 -14.91
CA PRO A 185 4.24 -3.06 -13.76
C PRO A 185 2.73 -3.30 -13.96
N GLN A 186 2.26 -3.36 -15.22
CA GLN A 186 0.89 -3.70 -15.59
C GLN A 186 0.62 -5.21 -15.58
N ALA A 187 1.62 -6.06 -15.34
CA ALA A 187 1.42 -7.50 -15.29
C ALA A 187 0.67 -7.89 -14.01
N ARG A 188 -0.60 -8.29 -14.17
CA ARG A 188 -1.49 -8.65 -13.05
C ARG A 188 -1.88 -10.13 -13.16
N PRO A 189 -1.08 -11.06 -12.59
CA PRO A 189 -1.51 -12.44 -12.49
C PRO A 189 -2.78 -12.52 -11.63
N ALA A 190 -3.58 -13.56 -11.85
CA ALA A 190 -4.72 -13.85 -10.98
C ALA A 190 -4.22 -14.03 -9.55
N SER A 191 -4.81 -13.26 -8.61
CA SER A 191 -4.39 -13.29 -7.22
C SER A 191 -4.96 -14.51 -6.49
N ARG A 192 -4.15 -15.17 -5.65
CA ARG A 192 -4.64 -16.29 -4.81
C ARG A 192 -5.45 -15.84 -3.60
N PHE A 193 -5.40 -14.54 -3.28
CA PHE A 193 -6.09 -13.95 -2.13
C PHE A 193 -7.41 -13.25 -2.50
N ILE A 194 -7.65 -13.03 -3.80
CA ILE A 194 -8.81 -12.29 -4.30
C ILE A 194 -9.69 -13.23 -5.10
N ALA A 195 -10.92 -13.43 -4.65
CA ALA A 195 -11.90 -14.20 -5.42
C ALA A 195 -12.26 -13.46 -6.73
N ALA A 196 -12.61 -14.20 -7.78
CA ALA A 196 -13.05 -13.63 -9.06
C ALA A 196 -14.41 -12.89 -8.99
N GLN A 197 -15.06 -12.89 -7.83
CA GLN A 197 -16.34 -12.23 -7.59
C GLN A 197 -16.13 -10.72 -7.32
N PRO A 198 -17.09 -9.85 -7.68
CA PRO A 198 -17.09 -8.46 -7.24
C PRO A 198 -17.05 -8.42 -5.71
N MET A 199 -16.08 -7.68 -5.17
CA MET A 199 -15.92 -7.57 -3.72
C MET A 199 -17.07 -6.76 -3.12
N ALA A 200 -17.61 -7.23 -2.00
CA ALA A 200 -18.65 -6.51 -1.27
C ALA A 200 -18.13 -5.17 -0.72
N ASP A 201 -19.04 -4.20 -0.56
CA ASP A 201 -18.72 -2.88 0.02
C ASP A 201 -18.33 -2.94 1.50
N THR A 202 -18.60 -4.06 2.17
CA THR A 202 -18.19 -4.29 3.56
C THR A 202 -17.75 -5.74 3.72
N PRO A 203 -16.84 -6.04 4.68
CA PRO A 203 -16.50 -7.41 5.00
C PRO A 203 -17.71 -8.16 5.59
N PRO A 204 -17.73 -9.51 5.54
CA PRO A 204 -18.74 -10.29 6.25
C PRO A 204 -18.84 -9.84 7.72
N THR A 205 -20.07 -9.75 8.24
CA THR A 205 -20.33 -9.20 9.59
C THR A 205 -19.69 -10.02 10.71
N ASN A 206 -19.36 -11.28 10.42
CA ASN A 206 -18.71 -12.22 11.32
C ASN A 206 -17.22 -12.43 11.03
N LEU A 207 -16.60 -11.55 10.22
CA LEU A 207 -15.18 -11.66 9.93
C LEU A 207 -14.31 -11.03 11.02
N LEU A 208 -14.62 -9.80 11.44
CA LEU A 208 -13.71 -8.97 12.23
C LEU A 208 -14.14 -8.86 13.70
N GLN A 209 -13.20 -9.13 14.60
CA GLN A 209 -13.27 -8.79 16.03
C GLN A 209 -12.28 -7.67 16.38
N PHE A 210 -12.44 -7.08 17.56
CA PHE A 210 -11.49 -6.09 18.04
C PHE A 210 -10.06 -6.68 18.11
N PRO A 211 -9.03 -5.86 17.83
CA PRO A 211 -7.63 -6.28 17.76
C PRO A 211 -6.92 -6.44 19.13
N TYR A 212 -7.67 -6.75 20.18
CA TYR A 212 -7.16 -7.08 21.51
C TYR A 212 -7.86 -8.35 22.03
N PRO A 213 -7.35 -9.06 23.05
CA PRO A 213 -7.85 -10.39 23.39
C PRO A 213 -9.35 -10.42 23.70
N LEU A 214 -10.03 -11.51 23.32
CA LEU A 214 -11.42 -11.77 23.74
C LEU A 214 -11.58 -11.61 25.26
N GLY A 215 -12.63 -10.89 25.66
CA GLY A 215 -12.94 -10.56 27.05
C GLY A 215 -12.17 -9.35 27.61
N GLU A 216 -11.10 -8.89 26.95
CA GLU A 216 -10.38 -7.69 27.37
C GLU A 216 -11.13 -6.40 27.01
N LYS A 217 -10.89 -5.34 27.79
CA LYS A 217 -11.54 -4.04 27.62
C LYS A 217 -10.53 -2.93 27.32
N TRP A 218 -10.63 -2.29 26.16
CA TRP A 218 -9.74 -1.22 25.71
C TRP A 218 -10.55 0.01 25.31
N HIS A 219 -9.94 1.19 25.41
CA HIS A 219 -10.53 2.41 24.90
C HIS A 219 -10.43 2.42 23.37
N VAL A 220 -11.53 2.73 22.69
CA VAL A 220 -11.61 2.88 21.24
C VAL A 220 -11.83 4.35 20.90
N GLY A 221 -10.84 4.97 20.25
CA GLY A 221 -10.89 6.36 19.80
C GLY A 221 -11.82 6.59 18.59
N GLY A 222 -11.92 7.84 18.17
CA GLY A 222 -12.62 8.21 16.94
C GLY A 222 -11.93 7.66 15.69
N ALA A 223 -12.71 7.29 14.67
CA ALA A 223 -12.17 6.86 13.38
C ALA A 223 -11.33 7.98 12.73
N HIS A 224 -10.30 7.58 11.98
CA HIS A 224 -9.42 8.50 11.28
C HIS A 224 -8.85 7.89 10.00
N THR A 225 -8.25 8.73 9.16
CA THR A 225 -7.49 8.23 8.01
C THR A 225 -6.21 7.54 8.48
N ASN A 226 -5.61 6.67 7.65
CA ASN A 226 -4.37 6.01 8.03
C ASN A 226 -3.21 6.98 8.36
N SER A 227 -3.23 8.20 7.81
CA SER A 227 -2.25 9.26 8.14
C SER A 227 -2.63 10.10 9.37
N GLY A 228 -3.85 9.96 9.89
CA GLY A 228 -4.40 10.77 10.98
C GLY A 228 -4.89 12.16 10.55
N TRP A 229 -4.91 12.46 9.26
CA TRP A 229 -5.29 13.78 8.74
C TRP A 229 -6.32 13.69 7.62
N GLY A 230 -7.11 14.75 7.47
CA GLY A 230 -8.15 14.82 6.45
C GLY A 230 -9.44 14.10 6.87
N ARG A 231 -10.31 13.88 5.88
CA ARG A 231 -11.67 13.41 6.10
C ARG A 231 -11.96 12.03 5.54
N PHE A 232 -11.22 11.55 4.54
CA PHE A 232 -11.47 10.23 3.93
C PHE A 232 -10.19 9.63 3.35
N PRO A 233 -10.07 8.29 3.31
CA PRO A 233 -10.96 7.32 3.96
C PRO A 233 -10.80 7.29 5.47
N MET A 234 -11.91 7.22 6.22
CA MET A 234 -11.89 6.89 7.64
C MET A 234 -11.64 5.39 7.81
N SER A 235 -10.38 4.96 7.69
CA SER A 235 -9.99 3.54 7.62
C SER A 235 -9.41 2.98 8.91
N SER A 236 -9.16 3.83 9.91
CA SER A 236 -8.34 3.48 11.07
C SER A 236 -8.99 3.82 12.41
N LEU A 237 -8.58 3.10 13.46
CA LEU A 237 -8.95 3.29 14.85
C LEU A 237 -7.71 3.17 15.74
N ASP A 238 -7.64 4.02 16.76
CA ASP A 238 -6.62 3.93 17.81
C ASP A 238 -7.25 3.25 19.01
N MET A 239 -6.59 2.18 19.49
CA MET A 239 -7.07 1.41 20.63
C MET A 239 -5.97 1.28 21.68
N PHE A 240 -6.34 1.45 22.95
CA PHE A 240 -5.36 1.42 24.02
C PHE A 240 -5.96 0.99 25.36
N LYS A 241 -5.09 0.44 26.22
CA LYS A 241 -5.43 0.08 27.61
C LYS A 241 -4.95 1.13 28.64
N GLY A 242 -4.30 2.18 28.18
CA GLY A 242 -3.76 3.29 28.97
C GLY A 242 -2.25 3.19 29.14
N GLY A 243 -1.69 4.07 29.97
CA GLY A 243 -0.26 4.18 30.22
C GLY A 243 0.43 5.27 29.38
N GLY A 244 1.59 5.71 29.84
CA GLY A 244 2.49 6.62 29.12
C GLY A 244 3.73 5.90 28.59
N TRP A 245 4.58 6.63 27.86
CA TRP A 245 5.88 6.12 27.43
C TRP A 245 6.69 5.59 28.63
N GLY A 246 7.27 4.39 28.49
CA GLY A 246 8.00 3.69 29.54
C GLY A 246 7.13 2.82 30.46
N SER A 247 5.80 2.87 30.35
CA SER A 247 4.92 1.99 31.14
C SER A 247 5.16 0.51 30.79
N ASN A 248 4.94 -0.39 31.75
CA ASN A 248 5.03 -1.83 31.48
C ASN A 248 3.75 -2.33 30.80
N LEU A 249 3.82 -2.59 29.49
CA LEU A 249 2.71 -3.09 28.67
C LEU A 249 2.89 -4.55 28.23
N SER A 250 3.82 -5.29 28.86
CA SER A 250 4.14 -6.68 28.48
C SER A 250 2.94 -7.64 28.56
N ASN A 251 1.98 -7.35 29.44
CA ASN A 251 0.74 -8.11 29.61
C ASN A 251 -0.45 -7.53 28.81
N HIS A 252 -0.20 -6.60 27.88
CA HIS A 252 -1.22 -6.05 26.99
C HIS A 252 -0.94 -6.53 25.58
N TRP A 253 -1.77 -7.45 25.10
CA TRP A 253 -1.59 -8.09 23.81
C TRP A 253 -2.44 -7.38 22.76
N VAL A 254 -1.84 -7.18 21.58
CA VAL A 254 -2.56 -7.00 20.33
C VAL A 254 -2.85 -8.38 19.76
N SER A 255 -4.07 -8.59 19.27
CA SER A 255 -4.58 -9.86 18.76
C SER A 255 -5.08 -9.71 17.33
N ALA A 256 -5.02 -10.79 16.55
CA ALA A 256 -5.53 -10.79 15.19
C ALA A 256 -7.06 -10.59 15.16
N SER A 257 -7.53 -9.57 14.43
CA SER A 257 -8.96 -9.30 14.22
C SER A 257 -9.68 -10.40 13.46
N ALA A 258 -8.98 -11.17 12.63
CA ALA A 258 -9.51 -12.33 11.91
C ALA A 258 -8.36 -13.28 11.55
N ALA A 259 -8.70 -14.51 11.18
CA ALA A 259 -7.72 -15.48 10.72
C ALA A 259 -7.14 -15.08 9.36
N GLY A 260 -5.88 -15.45 9.08
CA GLY A 260 -5.25 -15.19 7.79
C GLY A 260 -3.74 -15.34 7.79
N THR A 261 -3.11 -14.89 6.71
CA THR A 261 -1.66 -14.96 6.51
C THR A 261 -0.99 -13.68 7.00
N PHE A 262 0.01 -13.82 7.86
CA PHE A 262 0.72 -12.73 8.52
C PHE A 262 1.82 -12.14 7.63
N LYS A 263 1.86 -10.81 7.50
CA LYS A 263 2.96 -10.04 6.92
C LYS A 263 3.60 -9.18 7.98
N ARG A 264 4.91 -9.35 8.19
CA ARG A 264 5.72 -8.41 8.97
C ARG A 264 6.29 -7.35 8.03
N HIS A 265 5.82 -6.11 8.16
CA HIS A 265 6.35 -4.98 7.39
C HIS A 265 7.58 -4.35 8.06
N SER A 266 7.60 -4.32 9.39
CA SER A 266 8.73 -3.81 10.17
C SER A 266 8.74 -4.36 11.58
N SER A 267 9.67 -3.89 12.42
CA SER A 267 9.65 -4.17 13.85
C SER A 267 8.41 -3.62 14.57
N CYS A 268 7.72 -2.62 14.01
CA CYS A 268 6.57 -1.97 14.63
C CYS A 268 5.28 -1.95 13.80
N MET A 269 5.25 -2.63 12.65
CA MET A 269 4.07 -2.73 11.78
C MET A 269 3.89 -4.15 11.24
N ALA A 270 2.66 -4.64 11.30
CA ALA A 270 2.23 -5.89 10.70
C ALA A 270 0.93 -5.72 9.91
N GLU A 271 0.66 -6.65 9.01
CA GLU A 271 -0.60 -6.79 8.27
C GLU A 271 -1.02 -8.26 8.27
N ILE A 272 -2.32 -8.54 8.36
CA ILE A 272 -2.86 -9.89 8.22
C ILE A 272 -3.81 -9.87 7.02
N VAL A 273 -3.54 -10.71 6.03
CA VAL A 273 -4.37 -10.87 4.84
C VAL A 273 -5.37 -11.99 5.09
N HIS A 274 -6.65 -11.66 5.00
CA HIS A 274 -7.79 -12.54 5.27
C HIS A 274 -8.41 -13.05 3.96
N ALA A 275 -9.36 -13.97 4.08
CA ALA A 275 -10.15 -14.43 2.94
C ALA A 275 -10.95 -13.27 2.30
N GLY A 276 -11.21 -13.39 0.99
CA GLY A 276 -12.08 -12.46 0.26
C GLY A 276 -11.44 -11.10 -0.06
N GLY A 277 -10.12 -10.99 -0.02
CA GLY A 277 -9.39 -9.77 -0.36
C GLY A 277 -9.30 -8.72 0.77
N TRP A 278 -9.75 -9.05 1.98
CA TRP A 278 -9.67 -8.17 3.15
C TRP A 278 -8.32 -8.28 3.84
N SER A 279 -7.82 -7.19 4.42
CA SER A 279 -6.68 -7.25 5.34
C SER A 279 -6.81 -6.22 6.45
N THR A 280 -6.14 -6.49 7.57
CA THR A 280 -6.03 -5.58 8.71
C THR A 280 -4.58 -5.24 8.99
N THR A 281 -4.27 -3.96 9.18
CA THR A 281 -2.92 -3.51 9.56
C THR A 281 -2.88 -3.10 11.02
N TYR A 282 -1.75 -3.37 11.66
CA TYR A 282 -1.50 -3.14 13.08
C TYR A 282 -0.20 -2.37 13.19
N TYR A 283 -0.25 -1.15 13.72
CA TYR A 283 0.87 -0.23 13.82
C TYR A 283 1.10 0.26 15.26
N HIS A 284 2.27 0.86 15.50
CA HIS A 284 2.81 1.19 16.82
C HIS A 284 3.06 -0.04 17.70
N LEU A 285 3.60 -1.11 17.10
CA LEU A 285 3.83 -2.39 17.77
C LEU A 285 5.25 -2.57 18.33
N MET A 286 5.36 -3.50 19.27
CA MET A 286 6.61 -4.13 19.67
C MET A 286 6.40 -5.63 19.88
N ASN A 287 7.49 -6.40 19.99
CA ASN A 287 7.45 -7.85 20.25
C ASN A 287 6.56 -8.63 19.27
N ILE A 288 6.62 -8.28 17.98
CA ILE A 288 5.89 -9.02 16.93
C ILE A 288 6.31 -10.48 16.94
N ARG A 289 5.33 -11.39 17.08
CA ARG A 289 5.55 -12.82 17.33
C ARG A 289 5.70 -13.68 16.08
N HIS A 290 5.18 -13.21 14.96
CA HIS A 290 5.05 -14.00 13.74
C HIS A 290 5.97 -13.48 12.63
N ALA A 291 6.47 -14.40 11.83
CA ALA A 291 7.20 -14.09 10.60
C ALA A 291 6.23 -13.92 9.42
N THR A 292 6.70 -13.29 8.35
CA THR A 292 5.94 -13.21 7.09
C THR A 292 5.62 -14.61 6.57
N GLY A 293 4.38 -14.84 6.16
CA GLY A 293 3.87 -16.12 5.64
C GLY A 293 3.30 -17.05 6.71
N ALA A 294 3.36 -16.69 8.01
CA ALA A 294 2.74 -17.49 9.06
C ALA A 294 1.21 -17.41 9.00
N GLU A 295 0.53 -18.54 9.14
CA GLU A 295 -0.93 -18.57 9.32
C GLU A 295 -1.27 -18.26 10.78
N VAL A 296 -2.19 -17.32 10.99
CA VAL A 296 -2.65 -16.90 12.33
C VAL A 296 -4.16 -17.07 12.44
N GLY A 297 -4.62 -17.59 13.57
CA GLY A 297 -6.05 -17.67 13.88
C GLY A 297 -6.62 -16.33 14.36
N ALA A 298 -7.94 -16.15 14.23
CA ALA A 298 -8.62 -15.04 14.89
C ALA A 298 -8.34 -15.05 16.40
N ASN A 299 -8.20 -13.87 17.00
CA ASN A 299 -7.81 -13.67 18.40
C ASN A 299 -6.40 -14.17 18.79
N ALA A 300 -5.58 -14.67 17.85
CA ALA A 300 -4.22 -15.06 18.17
C ALA A 300 -3.41 -13.82 18.62
N PRO A 301 -2.63 -13.90 19.72
CA PRO A 301 -1.75 -12.80 20.11
C PRO A 301 -0.64 -12.62 19.06
N ILE A 302 -0.47 -11.40 18.57
CA ILE A 302 0.49 -11.09 17.50
C ILE A 302 1.62 -10.16 17.93
N ALA A 303 1.38 -9.28 18.91
CA ALA A 303 2.33 -8.28 19.38
C ALA A 303 1.89 -7.65 20.71
N ASN A 304 2.68 -6.70 21.22
CA ASN A 304 2.24 -5.74 22.23
C ASN A 304 2.17 -4.33 21.62
N PRO A 305 1.38 -3.40 22.18
CA PRO A 305 1.57 -1.97 21.90
C PRO A 305 2.98 -1.54 22.32
N ALA A 306 3.66 -0.78 21.47
CA ALA A 306 4.98 -0.27 21.76
C ALA A 306 4.93 0.70 22.94
N ASN A 307 5.71 0.43 23.98
CA ASN A 307 5.78 1.28 25.17
C ASN A 307 6.88 2.35 25.10
N THR A 308 7.71 2.39 24.05
CA THR A 308 8.68 3.47 23.82
C THR A 308 8.39 4.17 22.50
N ARG A 309 8.68 5.48 22.46
CA ARG A 309 8.42 6.30 21.26
C ARG A 309 9.25 5.87 20.06
N SER A 310 10.52 5.52 20.28
CA SER A 310 11.42 5.07 19.20
C SER A 310 10.92 3.78 18.56
N GLN A 311 10.46 2.81 19.36
CA GLN A 311 9.89 1.56 18.86
C GLN A 311 8.54 1.80 18.18
N ALA A 312 7.66 2.60 18.79
CA ALA A 312 6.35 2.91 18.21
C ALA A 312 6.47 3.56 16.83
N LEU A 313 7.53 4.34 16.61
CA LEU A 313 7.80 5.10 15.39
C LEU A 313 9.04 4.58 14.67
N CYS A 314 9.24 3.25 14.64
CA CYS A 314 10.47 2.62 14.15
C CYS A 314 10.91 3.09 12.75
N ASN A 315 9.97 3.53 11.91
CA ASN A 315 10.25 4.15 10.60
C ASN A 315 9.56 5.50 10.39
N GLY A 316 8.98 6.11 11.42
CA GLY A 316 8.34 7.43 11.38
C GLY A 316 6.88 7.45 11.85
N GLY A 317 6.14 8.47 11.43
CA GLY A 317 4.79 8.76 11.94
C GLY A 317 4.80 9.66 13.17
N ARG A 318 3.68 9.68 13.90
CA ARG A 318 3.51 10.44 15.14
C ARG A 318 2.64 9.64 16.10
N SER A 319 2.99 9.69 17.39
CA SER A 319 2.17 9.13 18.46
C SER A 319 2.29 9.99 19.72
N THR A 320 1.20 10.07 20.47
CA THR A 320 1.09 10.80 21.75
C THR A 320 1.37 9.90 22.96
N GLY A 321 1.18 8.59 22.82
CA GLY A 321 1.37 7.60 23.88
C GLY A 321 1.20 6.18 23.32
N PRO A 322 1.44 5.13 24.14
CA PRO A 322 1.24 3.76 23.72
C PRO A 322 -0.21 3.45 23.33
N HIS A 323 -0.41 3.02 22.10
CA HIS A 323 -1.66 2.53 21.54
C HIS A 323 -1.33 1.61 20.36
N GLU A 324 -2.31 0.84 19.91
CA GLU A 324 -2.26 0.27 18.56
C GLU A 324 -3.03 1.18 17.60
N HIS A 325 -2.44 1.39 16.41
CA HIS A 325 -3.13 2.00 15.27
C HIS A 325 -3.56 0.87 14.36
N TRP A 326 -4.87 0.64 14.27
CA TRP A 326 -5.47 -0.45 13.49
C TRP A 326 -6.15 0.11 12.26
N SER A 327 -5.99 -0.51 11.09
CA SER A 327 -6.67 -0.08 9.86
C SER A 327 -7.25 -1.24 9.06
N LEU A 328 -8.35 -0.99 8.37
CA LEU A 328 -8.95 -1.91 7.41
C LEU A 328 -8.52 -1.58 5.98
N LYS A 329 -8.16 -2.62 5.24
CA LYS A 329 -7.86 -2.57 3.82
C LYS A 329 -8.65 -3.61 3.03
N SER A 330 -8.74 -3.36 1.72
CA SER A 330 -9.23 -4.32 0.74
C SER A 330 -8.45 -4.23 -0.57
N ASN A 331 -8.01 -5.39 -1.05
CA ASN A 331 -7.11 -5.54 -2.20
C ASN A 331 -5.92 -4.57 -2.17
N GLY A 332 -5.24 -4.49 -1.02
CA GLY A 332 -4.04 -3.66 -0.81
C GLY A 332 -4.31 -2.16 -0.61
N ARG A 333 -5.57 -1.73 -0.56
CA ARG A 333 -5.96 -0.31 -0.46
C ARG A 333 -6.76 -0.05 0.80
N GLN A 334 -6.71 1.17 1.33
CA GLN A 334 -7.51 1.56 2.49
C GLN A 334 -9.00 1.43 2.21
N HIS A 335 -9.76 1.03 3.24
CA HIS A 335 -11.21 0.84 3.17
C HIS A 335 -11.89 1.67 4.26
N HIS A 336 -13.04 2.26 3.95
CA HIS A 336 -13.79 3.02 4.95
C HIS A 336 -14.36 2.10 6.03
N LEU A 337 -14.37 2.56 7.28
CA LEU A 337 -14.97 1.81 8.40
C LEU A 337 -16.48 2.03 8.52
N ASN A 338 -17.05 3.06 7.90
CA ASN A 338 -18.49 3.30 7.95
C ASN A 338 -19.25 2.10 7.34
N GLY A 339 -20.15 1.50 8.11
CA GLY A 339 -20.91 0.31 7.72
C GLY A 339 -20.20 -1.03 8.02
N VAL A 340 -18.95 -1.02 8.48
CA VAL A 340 -18.22 -2.24 8.84
C VAL A 340 -18.65 -2.73 10.21
N THR A 341 -18.81 -4.05 10.37
CA THR A 341 -18.98 -4.68 11.68
C THR A 341 -17.63 -5.06 12.27
N LEU A 342 -17.37 -4.63 13.52
CA LEU A 342 -16.18 -4.96 14.28
C LEU A 342 -16.59 -5.44 15.67
N SER A 343 -16.24 -6.68 16.02
CA SER A 343 -16.65 -7.32 17.28
C SER A 343 -18.17 -7.27 17.51
N SER A 344 -18.95 -7.56 16.47
CA SER A 344 -20.42 -7.50 16.47
C SER A 344 -21.01 -6.08 16.68
N TYR A 345 -20.20 -5.02 16.58
CA TYR A 345 -20.67 -3.64 16.54
C TYR A 345 -20.61 -3.07 15.13
N LEU A 346 -21.71 -2.48 14.66
CA LEU A 346 -21.74 -1.73 13.41
C LEU A 346 -21.12 -0.34 13.63
N ILE A 347 -20.08 -0.02 12.86
CA ILE A 347 -19.38 1.25 12.93
C ILE A 347 -20.11 2.31 12.10
N LYS A 348 -20.37 3.47 12.70
CA LYS A 348 -20.63 4.72 11.99
C LYS A 348 -19.37 5.59 12.05
N ALA A 349 -18.87 6.05 10.92
CA ALA A 349 -17.66 6.87 10.83
C ALA A 349 -17.76 7.92 9.70
N THR A 350 -18.62 8.91 9.89
CA THR A 350 -18.93 9.94 8.88
C THR A 350 -18.33 11.32 9.19
N GLY A 351 -17.49 11.40 10.22
CA GLY A 351 -16.84 12.63 10.68
C GLY A 351 -15.53 12.94 9.96
N SER A 352 -14.70 13.78 10.59
CA SER A 352 -13.29 13.97 10.23
C SER A 352 -12.38 13.11 11.11
N SER A 353 -11.08 13.07 10.80
CA SER A 353 -10.11 12.31 11.59
C SER A 353 -10.23 12.61 13.09
N TYR A 354 -10.33 11.55 13.89
CA TYR A 354 -10.43 11.56 15.36
C TYR A 354 -11.69 12.21 15.92
N ASP A 355 -12.73 12.43 15.11
CA ASP A 355 -14.01 12.97 15.58
C ASP A 355 -14.71 11.97 16.51
N THR A 356 -14.95 12.37 17.75
CA THR A 356 -15.62 11.56 18.77
C THR A 356 -17.07 12.00 19.02
N ASN A 357 -17.59 12.93 18.22
CA ASN A 357 -19.00 13.31 18.33
C ASN A 357 -19.88 12.10 18.02
N CYS A 358 -20.65 11.66 19.02
CA CYS A 358 -21.44 10.43 18.98
C CYS A 358 -22.46 10.35 17.83
N THR A 359 -22.85 11.49 17.25
CA THR A 359 -23.74 11.52 16.08
C THR A 359 -23.05 11.15 14.77
N ARG A 360 -21.71 11.33 14.69
CA ARG A 360 -20.89 11.12 13.48
C ARG A 360 -19.93 9.94 13.62
N PHE A 361 -19.48 9.66 14.84
CA PHE A 361 -18.75 8.45 15.18
C PHE A 361 -19.45 7.71 16.32
N ASN A 362 -19.90 6.48 16.06
CA ASN A 362 -20.43 5.60 17.10
C ASN A 362 -20.32 4.14 16.69
N LEU A 363 -20.43 3.27 17.69
CA LEU A 363 -20.62 1.85 17.54
C LEU A 363 -22.07 1.51 17.90
N SER A 364 -22.74 0.71 17.09
CA SER A 364 -24.13 0.32 17.34
C SER A 364 -24.32 -1.19 17.35
N ARG A 365 -25.15 -1.67 18.27
CA ARG A 365 -25.43 -3.10 18.45
C ARG A 365 -26.76 -3.27 19.18
N ASN A 366 -27.60 -4.20 18.71
CA ASN A 366 -28.90 -4.54 19.31
C ASN A 366 -29.79 -3.30 19.57
N GLY A 367 -29.84 -2.39 18.59
CA GLY A 367 -30.64 -1.16 18.65
C GLY A 367 -30.10 -0.07 19.58
N ARG A 368 -28.91 -0.26 20.18
CA ARG A 368 -28.26 0.72 21.06
C ARG A 368 -27.04 1.32 20.38
N THR A 369 -26.78 2.58 20.68
CA THR A 369 -25.65 3.37 20.18
C THR A 369 -24.70 3.69 21.31
N TYR A 370 -23.41 3.54 21.06
CA TYR A 370 -22.32 3.73 22.00
C TYR A 370 -21.29 4.69 21.39
N CYS A 371 -20.85 5.69 22.16
CA CYS A 371 -19.89 6.70 21.72
C CYS A 371 -18.44 6.20 21.88
N ALA A 372 -17.44 6.96 21.47
CA ALA A 372 -16.04 6.61 21.77
C ALA A 372 -15.85 6.41 23.28
N ASP A 373 -15.41 5.22 23.70
CA ASP A 373 -15.34 4.78 25.10
C ASP A 373 -14.55 3.45 25.19
N TRP A 374 -14.61 2.79 26.34
CA TRP A 374 -14.05 1.48 26.62
C TRP A 374 -14.98 0.36 26.18
N TYR A 375 -14.49 -0.52 25.31
CA TYR A 375 -15.22 -1.66 24.75
C TYR A 375 -14.57 -2.98 25.12
N THR A 376 -15.40 -3.97 25.43
CA THR A 376 -14.95 -5.35 25.60
C THR A 376 -14.90 -6.03 24.23
N ASN A 377 -13.83 -6.76 23.93
CA ASN A 377 -13.82 -7.64 22.77
C ASN A 377 -14.74 -8.83 23.05
N ILE A 378 -15.92 -8.80 22.44
CA ILE A 378 -16.92 -9.85 22.54
C ILE A 378 -16.81 -10.87 21.39
N GLY A 379 -15.90 -10.63 20.45
CA GLY A 379 -15.70 -11.48 19.29
C GLY A 379 -16.73 -11.27 18.20
N VAL A 380 -16.69 -12.18 17.23
CA VAL A 380 -17.68 -12.29 16.16
C VAL A 380 -18.90 -13.06 16.65
N ASP A 381 -20.07 -12.81 16.05
CA ASP A 381 -21.32 -13.53 16.32
C ASP A 381 -21.79 -13.52 17.79
N ALA A 382 -21.40 -12.52 18.57
CA ALA A 382 -21.89 -12.36 19.92
C ALA A 382 -23.39 -11.97 19.91
N PRO A 383 -24.25 -12.62 20.72
CA PRO A 383 -25.70 -12.39 20.74
C PRO A 383 -26.13 -11.02 21.30
#